data_AF-A0AAW0S5R9-F1
#
_entry.id   AF-A0AAW0S5R9-F1
#
_cell.length_a   1.000
_cell.length_b   1.000
_cell.length_c   1.000
_cell.angle_alpha   90.00
_cell.angle_beta   90.00
_cell.angle_gamma   90.00
#
_symmetry.space_group_name_H-M   'P 1'
#
loop_
_entity.id
_entity.type
_entity.pdbx_description
1 polymer ?
#
loop_
_entity_poly.entity_id
_entity_poly.type
_entity_poly.pdbx_seq_one_letter_code
_entity_poly.pdbx_strand_id
1 'polypeptide(L)'
;MNGPRRAIGACARSLTGPPTLQSLPHSPSSMASCTRQLSTRRRVKGPSRHQGLGKRPLLARTLNPAVAAILLIGGSAIYYLTTPSSREKVLNQDTFVPYTITSREAISATSFIFTVAPQHPNPSPSFLTADPSKPAAWRYPLWSVEFKQPEVQIARNYTPLPPLQGEHLEDGKLRFYVRLIPGGEMSTYLGRLGVGRQVWLRGTHPGFDVAARLGSQKKVVFLAGGTGVAPAMQVARAVLDSHQDANFTLLWAIRSREELEQAPDGPQRPVSTCWWSWFRGTPRPQPTEVGHPITDASPLGRQLDEMKARYGDRLRIHVGVDDESSQFRESHMAAAMQSSAAAAPTLPSAPDCQPHNQKFHAPASEFEPNGARPCTCGTGNRGKNLLMVSGPEGFISHYAGPKVWQGGVETQGAVGGVAAELRRRNPGFAADWLVLKL
;
A
#
# COMPACT_ATOMS: atom_id res chain seq x y z
N MET A 1 27.10 -8.51 60.46
CA MET A 1 27.47 -7.78 61.69
C MET A 1 27.05 -6.33 61.55
N ASN A 2 26.07 -5.95 62.37
CA ASN A 2 25.71 -4.63 62.91
C ASN A 2 26.25 -3.34 62.27
N GLY A 3 25.31 -2.48 61.87
CA GLY A 3 25.48 -1.01 61.85
C GLY A 3 24.16 -0.31 61.52
N PRO A 4 23.75 0.79 62.21
CA PRO A 4 22.37 0.91 62.69
C PRO A 4 21.58 2.17 62.26
N ARG A 5 20.25 2.05 62.47
CA ARG A 5 19.23 3.00 63.01
C ARG A 5 19.28 4.52 62.72
N ARG A 6 18.17 4.95 62.09
CA ARG A 6 17.24 6.07 62.39
C ARG A 6 17.48 6.92 63.66
N ALA A 7 17.31 8.24 63.53
CA ALA A 7 16.36 9.11 64.27
C ALA A 7 16.51 10.58 63.77
N ILE A 8 15.50 11.23 63.18
CA ILE A 8 14.41 12.04 63.78
C ILE A 8 14.90 13.36 64.40
N GLY A 9 14.37 14.47 63.86
CA GLY A 9 14.43 15.82 64.43
C GLY A 9 13.50 16.75 63.65
N ALA A 10 12.22 16.73 64.00
CA ALA A 10 11.19 17.62 63.47
C ALA A 10 11.23 18.98 64.17
N CYS A 11 10.89 20.06 63.45
CA CYS A 11 10.16 21.19 64.03
C CYS A 11 9.21 21.77 62.97
N ALA A 12 7.99 22.05 63.39
CA ALA A 12 6.83 22.33 62.55
C ALA A 12 6.26 23.74 62.77
N ARG A 13 5.38 24.12 61.84
CA ARG A 13 4.38 25.21 61.77
C ARG A 13 4.77 26.27 60.74
N SER A 14 3.87 26.83 59.94
CA SER A 14 2.46 26.61 59.58
C SER A 14 2.19 27.67 58.49
N LEU A 15 1.40 27.36 57.45
CA LEU A 15 0.38 28.24 56.82
C LEU A 15 -0.14 27.62 55.49
N THR A 16 -1.26 26.93 55.65
CA THR A 16 -2.46 26.77 54.80
C THR A 16 -2.52 27.39 53.39
N GLY A 17 -2.98 26.60 52.39
CA GLY A 17 -3.75 27.05 51.21
C GLY A 17 -3.36 26.41 49.86
N PRO A 18 -4.29 25.91 49.01
CA PRO A 18 -3.98 24.96 47.92
C PRO A 18 -3.66 25.62 46.56
N PRO A 19 -2.91 24.96 45.66
CA PRO A 19 -2.88 25.34 44.24
C PRO A 19 -3.88 24.47 43.46
N THR A 20 -4.88 25.10 42.84
CA THR A 20 -5.86 24.41 41.98
C THR A 20 -5.72 24.89 40.55
N LEU A 21 -5.73 23.92 39.63
CA LEU A 21 -5.88 23.99 38.18
C LEU A 21 -6.88 25.06 37.69
N GLN A 22 -6.56 25.70 36.56
CA GLN A 22 -7.53 26.32 35.62
C GLN A 22 -6.81 26.45 34.26
N SER A 23 -7.15 25.68 33.21
CA SER A 23 -8.37 25.69 32.38
C SER A 23 -8.64 27.02 31.69
N LEU A 24 -8.33 27.09 30.39
CA LEU A 24 -8.79 28.10 29.44
C LEU A 24 -10.26 27.85 29.06
N PRO A 25 -11.10 28.89 29.01
CA PRO A 25 -12.25 28.89 28.12
C PRO A 25 -12.42 30.17 27.28
N HIS A 26 -13.31 30.05 26.30
CA HIS A 26 -13.58 30.88 25.13
C HIS A 26 -14.27 32.26 25.34
N SER A 27 -14.14 33.09 24.27
CA SER A 27 -15.06 34.13 23.73
C SER A 27 -15.20 35.46 24.51
N PRO A 28 -15.64 36.61 23.91
CA PRO A 28 -16.40 36.78 22.66
C PRO A 28 -16.00 37.99 21.75
N SER A 29 -16.73 38.11 20.65
CA SER A 29 -16.81 39.21 19.67
C SER A 29 -17.36 40.52 20.26
N SER A 30 -16.87 41.69 19.83
CA SER A 30 -17.69 42.90 19.56
C SER A 30 -16.88 44.03 18.91
N MET A 31 -17.60 44.80 18.10
CA MET A 31 -17.26 45.99 17.33
C MET A 31 -16.60 47.13 18.13
N ALA A 32 -15.74 47.93 17.48
CA ALA A 32 -16.07 49.31 17.11
C ALA A 32 -14.84 50.09 16.59
N SER A 33 -15.11 50.85 15.54
CA SER A 33 -14.48 52.09 15.07
C SER A 33 -13.36 52.72 15.92
N CYS A 34 -12.32 53.22 15.26
CA CYS A 34 -12.15 54.68 15.12
C CYS A 34 -10.97 55.08 14.23
N THR A 35 -11.22 56.19 13.56
CA THR A 35 -10.38 57.01 12.69
C THR A 35 -9.17 57.62 13.40
N ARG A 36 -8.08 57.86 12.65
CA ARG A 36 -7.31 59.13 12.58
C ARG A 36 -6.15 58.96 11.59
N GLN A 37 -6.18 59.71 10.49
CA GLN A 37 -5.63 61.06 10.32
C GLN A 37 -4.12 61.09 10.06
N LEU A 38 -3.83 61.72 8.93
CA LEU A 38 -2.52 61.97 8.34
C LEU A 38 -1.59 62.77 9.26
N SER A 39 -0.30 62.47 9.15
CA SER A 39 0.76 63.42 9.46
C SER A 39 1.91 63.26 8.47
N THR A 40 2.61 64.37 8.30
CA THR A 40 3.27 64.86 7.10
C THR A 40 4.76 64.53 7.00
N ARG A 41 5.22 64.44 5.74
CA ARG A 41 6.52 64.87 5.20
C ARG A 41 7.81 64.32 5.84
N ARG A 42 8.62 63.65 5.01
CA ARG A 42 10.03 64.02 4.85
C ARG A 42 10.51 63.84 3.42
N ARG A 43 11.32 64.81 2.98
CA ARG A 43 11.81 65.06 1.62
C ARG A 43 13.28 64.66 1.55
N VAL A 44 13.72 63.97 0.49
CA VAL A 44 15.12 63.95 0.04
C VAL A 44 15.14 64.05 -1.50
N LYS A 45 16.02 64.92 -2.02
CA LYS A 45 16.29 65.32 -3.42
C LYS A 45 16.90 64.14 -4.21
N GLY A 46 16.54 63.83 -5.46
CA GLY A 46 16.99 64.42 -6.76
C GLY A 46 18.36 63.85 -7.20
N PRO A 47 18.73 63.65 -8.49
CA PRO A 47 18.15 64.19 -9.74
C PRO A 47 18.07 63.20 -10.94
N SER A 48 17.37 63.59 -12.01
CA SER A 48 17.90 63.72 -13.38
C SER A 48 16.79 63.62 -14.42
N ARG A 49 16.86 64.54 -15.35
CA ARG A 49 15.95 64.75 -16.46
C ARG A 49 16.47 63.89 -17.62
N HIS A 50 15.79 62.80 -17.93
CA HIS A 50 15.91 62.16 -19.24
C HIS A 50 14.61 62.32 -20.02
N GLN A 51 14.83 62.67 -21.28
CA GLN A 51 13.89 63.15 -22.27
C GLN A 51 12.78 62.14 -22.58
N GLY A 52 11.61 62.66 -22.94
CA GLY A 52 10.44 61.87 -23.27
C GLY A 52 10.69 60.93 -24.44
N LEU A 53 10.49 59.63 -24.21
CA LEU A 53 9.94 58.75 -25.23
C LEU A 53 8.43 58.70 -25.03
N GLY A 54 7.69 59.22 -26.01
CA GLY A 54 6.24 59.09 -26.06
C GLY A 54 5.84 57.62 -25.99
N LYS A 55 5.20 57.23 -24.88
CA LYS A 55 4.47 55.95 -24.82
C LYS A 55 3.26 56.10 -25.74
N ARG A 56 3.35 55.54 -26.96
CA ARG A 56 2.16 55.26 -27.76
C ARG A 56 1.24 54.37 -26.92
N PRO A 57 -0.05 54.68 -26.75
CA PRO A 57 -0.96 53.76 -26.09
C PRO A 57 -0.94 52.46 -26.87
N LEU A 58 -0.65 51.34 -26.21
CA LEU A 58 -0.90 50.03 -26.78
C LEU A 58 -2.42 49.96 -26.98
N LEU A 59 -2.87 50.21 -28.21
CA LEU A 59 -4.22 49.90 -28.64
C LEU A 59 -4.43 48.42 -28.33
N ALA A 60 -5.22 48.14 -27.31
CA ALA A 60 -5.79 46.81 -27.13
C ALA A 60 -6.57 46.55 -28.41
N ARG A 61 -5.99 45.74 -29.31
CA ARG A 61 -6.71 45.23 -30.47
C ARG A 61 -7.87 44.42 -29.91
N THR A 62 -9.05 45.02 -29.89
CA THR A 62 -10.30 44.32 -29.61
C THR A 62 -10.41 43.23 -30.65
N LEU A 63 -10.13 41.99 -30.25
CA LEU A 63 -10.40 40.82 -31.08
C LEU A 63 -11.86 40.90 -31.50
N ASN A 64 -12.10 40.90 -32.82
CA ASN A 64 -13.45 40.91 -33.36
C ASN A 64 -14.23 39.75 -32.69
N PRO A 65 -15.40 40.02 -32.08
CA PRO A 65 -16.17 38.98 -31.36
C PRO A 65 -16.48 37.76 -32.26
N ALA A 66 -16.57 37.95 -33.58
CA ALA A 66 -16.71 36.85 -34.53
C ALA A 66 -15.48 35.92 -34.57
N VAL A 67 -14.27 36.47 -34.47
CA VAL A 67 -13.02 35.68 -34.44
C VAL A 67 -12.89 34.95 -33.10
N ALA A 68 -13.26 35.58 -31.99
CA ALA A 68 -13.30 34.92 -30.69
C ALA A 68 -14.33 33.77 -30.68
N ALA A 69 -15.51 33.97 -31.28
CA ALA A 69 -16.52 32.92 -31.43
C ALA A 69 -16.03 31.76 -32.32
N ILE A 70 -15.38 32.06 -33.45
CA ILE A 70 -14.80 31.02 -34.32
C ILE A 70 -13.69 30.25 -33.61
N LEU A 71 -12.84 30.90 -32.82
CA LEU A 71 -11.80 30.24 -32.04
C LEU A 71 -12.37 29.39 -30.90
N LEU A 72 -13.47 29.83 -30.26
CA LEU A 72 -14.17 29.05 -29.24
C LEU A 72 -14.90 27.85 -29.85
N ILE A 73 -15.60 28.04 -30.97
CA ILE A 73 -16.30 26.96 -31.67
C ILE A 73 -15.29 25.98 -32.28
N GLY A 74 -14.27 26.48 -32.98
CA GLY A 74 -13.19 25.67 -33.54
C GLY A 74 -12.39 24.96 -32.47
N GLY A 75 -12.04 25.63 -31.37
CA GLY A 75 -11.35 25.04 -30.23
C GLY A 75 -12.20 23.99 -29.51
N SER A 76 -13.51 24.23 -29.34
CA SER A 76 -14.43 23.26 -28.75
C SER A 76 -14.69 22.06 -29.67
N ALA A 77 -14.82 22.28 -30.98
CA ALA A 77 -14.96 21.21 -31.97
C ALA A 77 -13.69 20.37 -32.04
N ILE A 78 -12.51 20.99 -32.05
CA ILE A 78 -11.23 20.27 -31.96
C ILE A 78 -11.16 19.52 -30.63
N TYR A 79 -11.53 20.14 -29.51
CA TYR A 79 -11.57 19.47 -28.21
C TYR A 79 -12.48 18.24 -28.25
N TYR A 80 -13.72 18.35 -28.73
CA TYR A 80 -14.66 17.22 -28.82
C TYR A 80 -14.26 16.15 -29.84
N LEU A 81 -13.63 16.53 -30.95
CA LEU A 81 -13.15 15.61 -31.98
C LEU A 81 -11.83 14.94 -31.60
N THR A 82 -11.04 15.55 -30.71
CA THR A 82 -9.76 15.00 -30.22
C THR A 82 -9.86 14.36 -28.83
N THR A 83 -10.88 14.69 -28.03
CA THR A 83 -11.22 13.92 -26.83
C THR A 83 -11.74 12.56 -27.26
N PRO A 84 -11.06 11.45 -26.88
CA PRO A 84 -11.57 10.12 -27.12
C PRO A 84 -12.98 10.03 -26.52
N SER A 85 -14.01 9.81 -27.34
CA SER A 85 -15.30 9.37 -26.81
C SER A 85 -15.03 8.10 -26.00
N SER A 86 -15.55 7.98 -24.77
CA SER A 86 -15.39 6.80 -23.90
C SER A 86 -16.11 5.57 -24.46
N ARG A 87 -15.69 5.13 -25.65
CA ARG A 87 -16.18 3.97 -26.39
C ARG A 87 -15.53 2.68 -25.93
N GLU A 88 -14.43 2.79 -25.17
CA GLU A 88 -13.81 1.61 -24.61
C GLU A 88 -14.73 1.02 -23.55
N LYS A 89 -15.20 -0.19 -23.86
CA LYS A 89 -16.12 -0.99 -23.04
C LYS A 89 -15.39 -2.04 -22.21
N VAL A 90 -14.06 -2.11 -22.37
CA VAL A 90 -13.18 -3.12 -21.80
C VAL A 90 -12.10 -2.46 -20.96
N LEU A 91 -11.55 -3.20 -19.99
CA LEU A 91 -10.56 -2.69 -19.05
C LEU A 91 -9.29 -2.19 -19.75
N ASN A 92 -9.00 -0.90 -19.59
CA ASN A 92 -7.88 -0.18 -20.20
C ASN A 92 -7.27 0.84 -19.23
N GLN A 93 -6.05 1.30 -19.50
CA GLN A 93 -5.29 2.17 -18.61
C GLN A 93 -5.74 3.64 -18.66
N ASP A 94 -6.54 4.02 -19.65
CA ASP A 94 -6.86 5.42 -19.94
C ASP A 94 -8.19 5.86 -19.32
N THR A 95 -9.19 4.98 -19.35
CA THR A 95 -10.59 5.29 -19.04
C THR A 95 -11.19 4.32 -18.02
N PHE A 96 -12.13 4.84 -17.24
CA PHE A 96 -12.89 4.06 -16.28
C PHE A 96 -14.06 3.36 -16.97
N VAL A 97 -14.11 2.03 -16.87
CA VAL A 97 -15.14 1.19 -17.47
C VAL A 97 -16.03 0.53 -16.40
N PRO A 98 -17.33 0.34 -16.67
CA PRO A 98 -18.27 -0.16 -15.67
C PRO A 98 -18.15 -1.68 -15.48
N TYR A 99 -18.15 -2.09 -14.22
CA TYR A 99 -18.26 -3.48 -13.76
C TYR A 99 -19.44 -3.58 -12.80
N THR A 100 -20.09 -4.74 -12.77
CA THR A 100 -21.21 -5.01 -11.86
C THR A 100 -20.76 -5.91 -10.73
N ILE A 101 -21.11 -5.58 -9.49
CA ILE A 101 -20.89 -6.44 -8.33
C ILE A 101 -21.82 -7.65 -8.43
N THR A 102 -21.25 -8.84 -8.58
CA THR A 102 -21.99 -10.09 -8.75
C THR A 102 -22.06 -10.92 -7.47
N SER A 103 -21.09 -10.77 -6.58
CA SER A 103 -21.06 -11.44 -5.27
C SER A 103 -20.42 -10.53 -4.22
N ARG A 104 -20.84 -10.72 -2.96
CA ARG A 104 -20.27 -10.04 -1.79
C ARG A 104 -20.33 -10.99 -0.59
N GLU A 105 -19.18 -11.38 -0.09
CA GLU A 105 -18.99 -12.27 1.05
C GLU A 105 -18.40 -11.47 2.22
N ALA A 106 -19.13 -11.35 3.32
CA ALA A 106 -18.60 -10.72 4.54
C ALA A 106 -17.55 -11.64 5.19
N ILE A 107 -16.48 -11.04 5.73
CA ILE A 107 -15.45 -11.75 6.49
C ILE A 107 -15.53 -11.33 7.97
N SER A 108 -15.50 -10.03 8.22
CA SER A 108 -15.69 -9.44 9.55
C SER A 108 -16.68 -8.28 9.49
N ALA A 109 -16.96 -7.65 10.63
CA ALA A 109 -17.71 -6.39 10.69
C ALA A 109 -17.10 -5.26 9.84
N THR A 110 -15.81 -5.37 9.47
CA THR A 110 -15.07 -4.33 8.75
C THR A 110 -14.45 -4.81 7.45
N SER A 111 -14.63 -6.06 7.04
CA SER A 111 -13.96 -6.61 5.86
C SER A 111 -14.85 -7.55 5.08
N PHE A 112 -14.66 -7.57 3.77
CA PHE A 112 -15.44 -8.39 2.85
C PHE A 112 -14.64 -8.66 1.57
N ILE A 113 -15.01 -9.74 0.88
CA ILE A 113 -14.61 -9.97 -0.51
C ILE A 113 -15.82 -9.66 -1.38
N PHE A 114 -15.57 -8.97 -2.50
CA PHE A 114 -16.59 -8.80 -3.52
C PHE A 114 -16.06 -9.16 -4.89
N THR A 115 -16.93 -9.76 -5.69
CA THR A 115 -16.66 -10.17 -7.06
C THR A 115 -17.35 -9.20 -7.99
N VAL A 116 -16.62 -8.74 -9.00
CA VAL A 116 -17.13 -7.84 -10.02
C VAL A 116 -16.93 -8.45 -11.40
N ALA A 117 -17.92 -8.31 -12.27
CA ALA A 117 -17.89 -8.83 -13.64
C ALA A 117 -18.03 -7.67 -14.65
N PRO A 118 -17.35 -7.75 -15.81
CA PRO A 118 -17.46 -6.74 -16.84
C PRO A 118 -18.87 -6.75 -17.43
N GLN A 119 -19.41 -5.57 -17.75
CA GLN A 119 -20.73 -5.47 -18.39
C GLN A 119 -20.72 -5.87 -19.87
N HIS A 120 -19.53 -5.86 -20.47
CA HIS A 120 -19.32 -6.22 -21.85
C HIS A 120 -18.29 -7.34 -21.91
N PRO A 121 -18.56 -8.44 -22.65
CA PRO A 121 -17.59 -9.50 -22.86
C PRO A 121 -16.28 -8.92 -23.39
N ASN A 122 -15.17 -9.36 -22.82
CA ASN A 122 -13.85 -9.02 -23.31
C ASN A 122 -13.15 -10.31 -23.75
N PRO A 123 -13.05 -10.60 -25.05
CA PRO A 123 -12.39 -11.81 -25.53
C PRO A 123 -10.88 -11.80 -25.32
N SER A 124 -10.29 -10.67 -24.94
CA SER A 124 -8.86 -10.55 -24.69
C SER A 124 -8.58 -9.57 -23.54
N PRO A 125 -8.85 -9.98 -22.28
CA PRO A 125 -8.54 -9.18 -21.09
C PRO A 125 -7.06 -8.78 -21.01
N SER A 126 -6.80 -7.50 -20.74
CA SER A 126 -5.45 -6.91 -20.72
C SER A 126 -4.52 -7.49 -19.65
N PHE A 127 -5.08 -8.09 -18.59
CA PHE A 127 -4.35 -8.81 -17.55
C PHE A 127 -4.02 -10.25 -17.92
N LEU A 128 -4.49 -10.78 -19.05
CA LEU A 128 -4.14 -12.12 -19.52
C LEU A 128 -3.00 -12.07 -20.52
N THR A 129 -2.21 -13.15 -20.52
CA THR A 129 -1.15 -13.32 -21.51
C THR A 129 -1.76 -13.48 -22.90
N ALA A 130 -1.07 -12.96 -23.91
CA ALA A 130 -1.36 -13.22 -25.32
C ALA A 130 -0.75 -14.56 -25.79
N ASP A 131 -0.03 -15.28 -24.94
CA ASP A 131 0.59 -16.57 -25.24
C ASP A 131 -0.49 -17.65 -25.43
N PRO A 132 -0.66 -18.19 -26.66
CA PRO A 132 -1.66 -19.23 -26.94
C PRO A 132 -1.41 -20.53 -26.18
N SER A 133 -0.20 -20.78 -25.67
CA SER A 133 0.14 -21.95 -24.87
C SER A 133 -0.29 -21.82 -23.41
N LYS A 134 -0.62 -20.60 -22.96
CA LYS A 134 -1.04 -20.29 -21.58
C LYS A 134 -2.22 -19.32 -21.53
N PRO A 135 -3.31 -19.56 -22.26
CA PRO A 135 -4.38 -18.57 -22.51
C PRO A 135 -5.12 -18.10 -21.24
N ALA A 136 -5.03 -18.86 -20.15
CA ALA A 136 -5.60 -18.54 -18.84
C ALA A 136 -4.53 -18.20 -17.79
N ALA A 137 -3.38 -17.64 -18.19
CA ALA A 137 -2.37 -17.15 -17.23
C ALA A 137 -2.41 -15.62 -17.13
N TRP A 138 -2.23 -15.11 -15.90
CA TRP A 138 -2.01 -13.69 -15.71
C TRP A 138 -0.73 -13.24 -16.42
N ARG A 139 -0.83 -12.10 -17.10
CA ARG A 139 0.28 -11.43 -17.80
C ARG A 139 1.32 -10.88 -16.83
N TYR A 140 0.86 -10.37 -15.68
CA TYR A 140 1.69 -9.66 -14.72
C TYR A 140 1.76 -10.46 -13.41
N PRO A 141 2.96 -10.72 -12.86
CA PRO A 141 3.10 -11.33 -11.53
C PRO A 141 2.47 -10.53 -10.39
N LEU A 142 2.36 -9.21 -10.59
CA LEU A 142 1.80 -8.25 -9.65
C LEU A 142 1.14 -7.12 -10.44
N TRP A 143 -0.12 -6.82 -10.15
CA TRP A 143 -0.86 -5.74 -10.80
C TRP A 143 -2.08 -5.30 -9.98
N SER A 144 -2.61 -4.12 -10.30
CA SER A 144 -3.82 -3.58 -9.68
C SER A 144 -4.75 -2.94 -10.72
N VAL A 145 -5.94 -2.57 -10.25
CA VAL A 145 -6.85 -1.65 -10.96
C VAL A 145 -7.20 -0.50 -10.05
N GLU A 146 -7.51 0.64 -10.63
CA GLU A 146 -8.08 1.77 -9.90
C GLU A 146 -9.60 1.64 -9.83
N PHE A 147 -10.15 1.82 -8.63
CA PHE A 147 -11.56 2.08 -8.44
C PHE A 147 -11.81 3.58 -8.43
N LYS A 148 -12.85 4.03 -9.14
CA LYS A 148 -13.35 5.41 -9.06
C LYS A 148 -14.42 5.54 -7.98
N GLN A 149 -14.33 6.61 -7.20
CA GLN A 149 -15.42 7.15 -6.40
C GLN A 149 -16.00 8.36 -7.15
N PRO A 150 -17.19 8.27 -7.74
CA PRO A 150 -17.73 9.33 -8.59
C PRO A 150 -18.02 10.63 -7.85
N GLU A 151 -18.49 10.56 -6.61
CA GLU A 151 -19.05 11.70 -5.88
C GLU A 151 -17.97 12.73 -5.53
N VAL A 152 -16.76 12.28 -5.24
CA VAL A 152 -15.61 13.12 -4.89
C VAL A 152 -14.46 13.02 -5.89
N GLN A 153 -14.68 12.30 -7.00
CA GLN A 153 -13.77 12.15 -8.13
C GLN A 153 -12.34 11.67 -7.77
N ILE A 154 -12.22 10.80 -6.77
CA ILE A 154 -10.93 10.17 -6.42
C ILE A 154 -10.82 8.76 -7.02
N ALA A 155 -9.58 8.32 -7.21
CA ALA A 155 -9.24 6.97 -7.63
C ALA A 155 -8.28 6.31 -6.64
N ARG A 156 -8.41 5.00 -6.42
CA ARG A 156 -7.50 4.22 -5.56
C ARG A 156 -7.22 2.85 -6.15
N ASN A 157 -5.97 2.41 -6.05
CA ASN A 157 -5.54 1.10 -6.49
C ASN A 157 -6.01 -0.01 -5.55
N TYR A 158 -6.52 -1.09 -6.14
CA TYR A 158 -6.84 -2.34 -5.47
C TYR A 158 -6.27 -3.51 -6.27
N THR A 159 -5.65 -4.44 -5.56
CA THR A 159 -5.08 -5.66 -6.14
C THR A 159 -6.15 -6.76 -6.19
N PRO A 160 -6.47 -7.32 -7.37
CA PRO A 160 -7.39 -8.43 -7.45
C PRO A 160 -6.78 -9.70 -6.83
N LEU A 161 -7.60 -10.47 -6.13
CA LEU A 161 -7.21 -11.78 -5.62
C LEU A 161 -6.98 -12.75 -6.78
N PRO A 162 -6.07 -13.74 -6.63
CA PRO A 162 -5.97 -14.84 -7.58
C PRO A 162 -7.31 -15.54 -7.81
N PRO A 163 -7.54 -16.12 -9.01
CA PRO A 163 -8.74 -16.90 -9.27
C PRO A 163 -8.79 -18.12 -8.34
N LEU A 164 -10.00 -18.50 -7.93
CA LEU A 164 -10.23 -19.78 -7.26
C LEU A 164 -10.05 -20.95 -8.24
N GLN A 165 -9.91 -22.16 -7.70
CA GLN A 165 -9.90 -23.35 -8.53
C GLN A 165 -11.22 -23.49 -9.30
N GLY A 166 -11.14 -23.63 -10.63
CA GLY A 166 -12.30 -23.73 -11.50
C GLY A 166 -12.88 -22.39 -11.97
N GLU A 167 -12.36 -21.25 -11.50
CA GLU A 167 -12.72 -19.95 -12.08
C GLU A 167 -11.99 -19.73 -13.42
N HIS A 168 -12.78 -19.34 -14.42
CA HIS A 168 -12.32 -19.02 -15.76
C HIS A 168 -11.92 -17.54 -15.82
N LEU A 169 -10.62 -17.27 -16.01
CA LEU A 169 -10.10 -15.91 -16.03
C LEU A 169 -10.59 -15.09 -17.24
N GLU A 170 -10.92 -15.78 -18.33
CA GLU A 170 -11.51 -15.23 -19.55
C GLU A 170 -12.89 -14.61 -19.33
N ASP A 171 -13.61 -15.00 -18.26
CA ASP A 171 -14.88 -14.36 -17.86
C ASP A 171 -14.69 -12.89 -17.47
N GLY A 172 -13.44 -12.48 -17.20
CA GLY A 172 -13.11 -11.14 -16.77
C GLY A 172 -13.54 -10.80 -15.34
N LYS A 173 -14.00 -11.80 -14.57
CA LYS A 173 -14.41 -11.63 -13.17
C LYS A 173 -13.18 -11.34 -12.31
N LEU A 174 -13.29 -10.33 -11.45
CA LEU A 174 -12.24 -9.93 -10.53
C LEU A 174 -12.78 -9.95 -9.09
N ARG A 175 -12.00 -10.53 -8.17
CA ARG A 175 -12.32 -10.61 -6.74
C ARG A 175 -11.42 -9.65 -5.98
N PHE A 176 -11.94 -8.91 -5.02
CA PHE A 176 -11.18 -7.93 -4.26
C PHE A 176 -11.46 -8.09 -2.77
N TYR A 177 -10.39 -8.16 -1.98
CA TYR A 177 -10.47 -8.12 -0.53
C TYR A 177 -10.40 -6.67 -0.05
N VAL A 178 -11.49 -6.19 0.55
CA VAL A 178 -11.65 -4.79 0.97
C VAL A 178 -11.88 -4.74 2.47
N ARG A 179 -11.21 -3.78 3.12
CA ARG A 179 -11.42 -3.42 4.51
C ARG A 179 -11.93 -1.99 4.62
N LEU A 180 -12.96 -1.80 5.43
CA LEU A 180 -13.47 -0.50 5.84
C LEU A 180 -12.44 0.21 6.72
N ILE A 181 -11.99 1.37 6.28
CA ILE A 181 -11.09 2.24 7.05
C ILE A 181 -11.93 3.38 7.62
N PRO A 182 -11.95 3.59 8.95
CA PRO A 182 -12.63 4.73 9.55
C PRO A 182 -12.14 6.05 8.94
N GLY A 183 -13.07 6.87 8.45
CA GLY A 183 -12.76 8.12 7.74
C GLY A 183 -12.18 7.94 6.33
N GLY A 184 -12.06 6.70 5.83
CA GLY A 184 -11.55 6.43 4.49
C GLY A 184 -12.64 6.53 3.43
N GLU A 185 -12.55 7.55 2.57
CA GLU A 185 -13.51 7.85 1.49
C GLU A 185 -13.83 6.64 0.60
N MET A 186 -12.81 6.10 -0.09
CA MET A 186 -13.00 5.00 -1.03
C MET A 186 -13.51 3.72 -0.34
N SER A 187 -12.93 3.34 0.80
CA SER A 187 -13.34 2.12 1.51
C SER A 187 -14.79 2.20 2.00
N THR A 188 -15.22 3.39 2.44
CA THR A 188 -16.59 3.65 2.89
C THR A 188 -17.55 3.62 1.71
N TYR A 189 -17.17 4.22 0.58
CA TYR A 189 -17.93 4.16 -0.68
C TYR A 189 -18.16 2.71 -1.09
N LEU A 190 -17.10 1.91 -1.24
CA LEU A 190 -17.21 0.50 -1.63
C LEU A 190 -18.00 -0.33 -0.62
N GLY A 191 -17.86 -0.04 0.67
CA GLY A 191 -18.59 -0.73 1.74
C GLY A 191 -20.10 -0.56 1.71
N ARG A 192 -20.61 0.53 1.10
CA ARG A 192 -22.05 0.79 0.94
C ARG A 192 -22.64 0.11 -0.29
N LEU A 193 -21.80 -0.35 -1.23
CA LEU A 193 -22.27 -0.97 -2.45
C LEU A 193 -22.64 -2.45 -2.22
N GLY A 194 -23.81 -2.83 -2.71
CA GLY A 194 -24.31 -4.21 -2.69
C GLY A 194 -24.26 -4.88 -4.06
N VAL A 195 -24.65 -6.15 -4.10
CA VAL A 195 -24.80 -6.91 -5.35
C VAL A 195 -25.76 -6.19 -6.31
N GLY A 196 -25.44 -6.22 -7.60
CA GLY A 196 -26.16 -5.52 -8.67
C GLY A 196 -25.76 -4.06 -8.86
N ARG A 197 -24.98 -3.47 -7.94
CA ARG A 197 -24.44 -2.11 -8.11
C ARG A 197 -23.21 -2.08 -9.01
N GLN A 198 -22.97 -0.91 -9.59
CA GLN A 198 -21.84 -0.68 -10.48
C GLN A 198 -20.64 -0.13 -9.71
N VAL A 199 -19.45 -0.52 -10.16
CA VAL A 199 -18.18 0.13 -9.86
C VAL A 199 -17.50 0.47 -11.17
N TRP A 200 -16.62 1.45 -11.17
CA TRP A 200 -15.85 1.80 -12.36
C TRP A 200 -14.37 1.52 -12.14
N LEU A 201 -13.80 0.75 -13.06
CA LEU A 201 -12.41 0.27 -12.99
C LEU A 201 -11.58 0.87 -14.13
N ARG A 202 -10.32 1.21 -13.84
CA ARG A 202 -9.30 1.58 -14.82
C ARG A 202 -8.03 0.78 -14.55
N GLY A 203 -7.37 0.29 -15.59
CA GLY A 203 -6.19 -0.56 -15.48
C GLY A 203 -6.02 -1.46 -16.70
N THR A 204 -5.15 -2.45 -16.70
CA THR A 204 -4.36 -3.00 -15.60
C THR A 204 -3.14 -2.13 -15.33
N HIS A 205 -2.80 -1.89 -14.07
CA HIS A 205 -1.58 -1.21 -13.67
C HIS A 205 -0.55 -2.25 -13.21
N PRO A 206 0.48 -2.57 -14.01
CA PRO A 206 1.52 -3.49 -13.61
C PRO A 206 2.31 -2.93 -12.43
N GLY A 207 2.59 -3.77 -11.44
CA GLY A 207 3.54 -3.47 -10.37
C GLY A 207 4.97 -3.78 -10.80
N PHE A 208 5.85 -3.95 -9.81
CA PHE A 208 7.21 -4.41 -10.07
C PHE A 208 7.26 -5.73 -10.86
N ASP A 209 8.20 -5.81 -11.80
CA ASP A 209 8.55 -7.06 -12.46
C ASP A 209 9.28 -7.98 -11.47
N VAL A 210 8.49 -8.82 -10.78
CA VAL A 210 8.96 -9.80 -9.80
C VAL A 210 9.89 -10.82 -10.45
N ALA A 211 9.56 -11.30 -11.65
CA ALA A 211 10.32 -12.34 -12.33
C ALA A 211 11.72 -11.84 -12.71
N ALA A 212 11.81 -10.62 -13.27
CA ALA A 212 13.09 -10.03 -13.62
C ALA A 212 14.00 -9.78 -12.41
N ARG A 213 13.43 -9.42 -11.26
CA ARG A 213 14.16 -9.14 -10.01
C ARG A 213 14.57 -10.41 -9.27
N LEU A 214 13.71 -11.43 -9.28
CA LEU A 214 13.97 -12.72 -8.66
C LEU A 214 15.05 -13.48 -9.45
N GLY A 215 15.00 -13.46 -10.79
CA GLY A 215 16.01 -14.08 -11.64
C GLY A 215 16.20 -15.57 -11.35
N SER A 216 17.44 -15.99 -11.07
CA SER A 216 17.77 -17.36 -10.69
C SER A 216 17.55 -17.66 -9.21
N GLN A 217 17.23 -16.65 -8.40
CA GLN A 217 16.96 -16.83 -6.97
C GLN A 217 15.57 -17.43 -6.77
N LYS A 218 15.35 -17.98 -5.57
CA LYS A 218 14.21 -18.89 -5.32
C LYS A 218 13.39 -18.52 -4.10
N LYS A 219 13.77 -17.46 -3.38
CA LYS A 219 13.15 -17.15 -2.10
C LYS A 219 12.47 -15.79 -2.11
N VAL A 220 11.21 -15.79 -1.69
CA VAL A 220 10.43 -14.59 -1.44
C VAL A 220 9.90 -14.62 -0.01
N VAL A 221 10.17 -13.57 0.75
CA VAL A 221 9.56 -13.30 2.05
C VAL A 221 8.66 -12.10 1.86
N PHE A 222 7.38 -12.26 2.15
CA PHE A 222 6.38 -11.23 1.97
C PHE A 222 5.73 -10.90 3.31
N LEU A 223 5.86 -9.66 3.76
CA LEU A 223 5.25 -9.16 4.98
C LEU A 223 4.03 -8.32 4.62
N ALA A 224 2.85 -8.84 4.94
CA ALA A 224 1.56 -8.24 4.60
C ALA A 224 0.85 -7.72 5.85
N GLY A 225 0.36 -6.49 5.83
CA GLY A 225 -0.53 -5.92 6.83
C GLY A 225 -1.95 -5.80 6.28
N GLY A 226 -2.92 -6.46 6.91
CA GLY A 226 -4.33 -6.40 6.53
C GLY A 226 -4.56 -6.81 5.07
N THR A 227 -5.09 -5.89 4.25
CA THR A 227 -5.38 -6.12 2.82
C THR A 227 -4.13 -6.26 1.94
N GLY A 228 -2.93 -5.96 2.46
CA GLY A 228 -1.65 -6.21 1.78
C GLY A 228 -1.38 -7.69 1.48
N VAL A 229 -2.23 -8.61 1.94
CA VAL A 229 -2.19 -10.03 1.56
C VAL A 229 -2.60 -10.27 0.11
N ALA A 230 -3.44 -9.43 -0.48
CA ALA A 230 -3.85 -9.58 -1.88
C ALA A 230 -2.65 -9.54 -2.85
N PRO A 231 -1.75 -8.54 -2.83
CA PRO A 231 -0.53 -8.58 -3.63
C PRO A 231 0.40 -9.73 -3.24
N ALA A 232 0.44 -10.13 -1.96
CA ALA A 232 1.23 -11.30 -1.54
C ALA A 232 0.76 -12.58 -2.25
N MET A 233 -0.55 -12.80 -2.35
CA MET A 233 -1.14 -13.95 -3.01
C MET A 233 -0.89 -13.94 -4.52
N GLN A 234 -0.92 -12.76 -5.17
CA GLN A 234 -0.55 -12.64 -6.58
C GLN A 234 0.91 -13.06 -6.82
N VAL A 235 1.84 -12.52 -6.02
CA VAL A 235 3.27 -12.82 -6.14
C VAL A 235 3.55 -14.29 -5.83
N ALA A 236 2.95 -14.84 -4.77
CA ALA A 236 3.09 -16.24 -4.41
C ALA A 236 2.66 -17.16 -5.56
N ARG A 237 1.49 -16.89 -6.14
CA ARG A 237 0.97 -17.63 -7.29
C ARG A 237 1.95 -17.58 -8.47
N ALA A 238 2.39 -16.39 -8.85
CA ALA A 238 3.26 -16.19 -10.01
C ALA A 238 4.64 -16.87 -9.82
N VAL A 239 5.25 -16.74 -8.64
CA VAL A 239 6.57 -17.29 -8.34
C VAL A 239 6.52 -18.81 -8.23
N LEU A 240 5.55 -19.35 -7.48
CA LEU A 240 5.47 -20.78 -7.21
C LEU A 240 5.02 -21.59 -8.43
N ASP A 241 4.19 -21.01 -9.31
CA ASP A 241 3.84 -21.63 -10.59
C ASP A 241 5.01 -21.60 -11.60
N SER A 242 5.88 -20.59 -11.53
CA SER A 242 6.98 -20.41 -12.50
C SER A 242 8.25 -21.19 -12.16
N HIS A 243 8.49 -21.50 -10.89
CA HIS A 243 9.72 -22.12 -10.42
C HIS A 243 9.44 -23.22 -9.39
N GLN A 244 9.60 -24.49 -9.77
CA GLN A 244 9.29 -25.64 -8.90
C GLN A 244 10.11 -25.70 -7.61
N ASP A 245 11.28 -25.07 -7.61
CA ASP A 245 12.21 -24.97 -6.48
C ASP A 245 12.07 -23.68 -5.67
N ALA A 246 11.13 -22.80 -6.04
CA ALA A 246 10.87 -21.58 -5.29
C ALA A 246 10.11 -21.82 -3.98
N ASN A 247 10.46 -21.01 -2.98
CA ASN A 247 9.88 -20.96 -1.65
C ASN A 247 9.33 -19.56 -1.36
N PHE A 248 8.11 -19.51 -0.85
CA PHE A 248 7.41 -18.28 -0.49
C PHE A 248 7.03 -18.35 1.00
N THR A 249 7.42 -17.34 1.77
CA THR A 249 7.02 -17.19 3.17
C THR A 249 6.20 -15.92 3.33
N LEU A 250 4.92 -16.09 3.63
CA LEU A 250 3.99 -15.02 3.98
C LEU A 250 4.01 -14.79 5.49
N LEU A 251 4.31 -13.58 5.91
CA LEU A 251 4.11 -13.08 7.27
C LEU A 251 2.91 -12.14 7.23
N TRP A 252 1.73 -12.58 7.67
CA TRP A 252 0.48 -11.82 7.55
C TRP A 252 0.02 -11.29 8.90
N ALA A 253 0.10 -9.97 9.08
CA ALA A 253 -0.39 -9.26 10.25
C ALA A 253 -1.84 -8.84 10.05
N ILE A 254 -2.72 -9.34 10.91
CA ILE A 254 -4.16 -9.06 10.90
C ILE A 254 -4.60 -8.50 12.25
N ARG A 255 -5.70 -7.76 12.23
CA ARG A 255 -6.26 -7.20 13.46
C ARG A 255 -6.92 -8.29 14.32
N SER A 256 -7.87 -8.99 13.71
CA SER A 256 -8.64 -10.07 14.33
C SER A 256 -8.44 -11.36 13.55
N ARG A 257 -8.50 -12.50 14.27
CA ARG A 257 -8.46 -13.85 13.70
C ARG A 257 -9.59 -14.13 12.72
N GLU A 258 -10.69 -13.38 12.80
CA GLU A 258 -11.83 -13.43 11.88
C GLU A 258 -11.43 -13.31 10.40
N GLU A 259 -10.31 -12.63 10.13
CA GLU A 259 -9.81 -12.49 8.75
C GLU A 259 -9.31 -13.83 8.19
N LEU A 260 -8.85 -14.76 9.04
CA LEU A 260 -8.33 -16.08 8.67
C LEU A 260 -9.37 -17.19 8.91
N GLU A 261 -10.01 -17.20 10.07
CA GLU A 261 -10.93 -18.23 10.56
C GLU A 261 -12.27 -17.58 10.89
N GLN A 262 -13.39 -18.26 10.71
CA GLN A 262 -14.71 -17.75 11.06
C GLN A 262 -14.78 -17.48 12.56
N ALA A 263 -15.48 -16.41 12.94
CA ALA A 263 -15.82 -16.20 14.34
C ALA A 263 -16.64 -17.40 14.83
N PRO A 264 -16.32 -18.00 16.00
CA PRO A 264 -17.20 -19.00 16.57
C PRO A 264 -18.58 -18.37 16.85
N ASP A 265 -19.65 -19.07 16.46
CA ASP A 265 -21.03 -18.66 16.74
C ASP A 265 -21.29 -18.68 18.26
N GLY A 266 -21.00 -17.56 18.95
CA GLY A 266 -21.35 -17.40 20.35
C GLY A 266 -20.64 -16.25 21.08
N PRO A 267 -21.24 -15.71 22.15
CA PRO A 267 -20.58 -14.73 23.00
C PRO A 267 -19.36 -15.36 23.69
N GLN A 268 -18.16 -15.01 23.25
CA GLN A 268 -16.94 -15.38 23.96
C GLN A 268 -16.93 -14.67 25.32
N ARG A 269 -17.01 -15.47 26.40
CA ARG A 269 -16.70 -14.96 27.74
C ARG A 269 -15.24 -14.49 27.73
N PRO A 270 -14.95 -13.26 28.18
CA PRO A 270 -13.56 -12.85 28.33
C PRO A 270 -12.88 -13.86 29.25
N VAL A 271 -11.84 -14.53 28.73
CA VAL A 271 -11.00 -15.40 29.55
C VAL A 271 -10.39 -14.50 30.61
N SER A 272 -10.89 -14.64 31.84
CA SER A 272 -10.37 -13.97 33.03
C SER A 272 -8.89 -14.31 33.15
N THR A 273 -8.02 -13.41 32.68
CA THR A 273 -6.59 -13.48 32.97
C THR A 273 -6.45 -13.21 34.46
N CYS A 274 -6.24 -14.29 35.19
CA CYS A 274 -6.19 -14.24 36.62
C CYS A 274 -4.91 -13.52 37.04
N TRP A 275 -5.04 -12.46 37.83
CA TRP A 275 -3.99 -11.52 38.22
C TRP A 275 -2.66 -12.17 38.63
N TRP A 276 -2.61 -13.41 39.14
CA TRP A 276 -1.37 -14.14 39.39
C TRP A 276 -0.49 -14.41 38.15
N SER A 277 -1.01 -14.29 36.92
CA SER A 277 -0.20 -14.38 35.68
C SER A 277 0.68 -13.14 35.43
N TRP A 278 0.44 -12.00 36.10
CA TRP A 278 1.35 -10.85 36.01
C TRP A 278 2.65 -11.05 36.80
N PHE A 279 2.66 -11.99 37.77
CA PHE A 279 3.78 -12.23 38.69
C PHE A 279 4.79 -13.23 38.10
N ARG A 280 4.41 -13.96 37.06
CA ARG A 280 5.34 -14.73 36.22
C ARG A 280 5.40 -14.00 34.89
N GLY A 281 6.57 -13.56 34.45
CA GLY A 281 6.72 -12.96 33.12
C GLY A 281 6.24 -13.93 32.04
N THR A 282 4.96 -13.86 31.66
CA THR A 282 4.40 -14.71 30.63
C THR A 282 5.02 -14.30 29.31
N PRO A 283 5.64 -15.22 28.55
CA PRO A 283 6.13 -14.92 27.22
C PRO A 283 4.99 -14.31 26.40
N ARG A 284 5.27 -13.21 25.68
CA ARG A 284 4.27 -12.63 24.79
C ARG A 284 3.84 -13.67 23.74
N PRO A 285 2.56 -13.72 23.36
CA PRO A 285 2.07 -14.56 22.27
C PRO A 285 2.91 -14.33 21.01
N GLN A 286 3.21 -15.42 20.29
CA GLN A 286 4.05 -15.40 19.09
C GLN A 286 3.21 -15.58 17.83
N PRO A 287 3.67 -15.06 16.67
CA PRO A 287 3.06 -15.39 15.39
C PRO A 287 3.08 -16.90 15.18
N THR A 288 1.96 -17.44 14.68
CA THR A 288 1.77 -18.88 14.54
C THR A 288 1.82 -19.26 13.06
N GLU A 289 2.46 -20.40 12.75
CA GLU A 289 2.38 -20.97 11.41
C GLU A 289 0.98 -21.56 11.19
N VAL A 290 0.36 -21.17 10.09
CA VAL A 290 -0.96 -21.64 9.70
C VAL A 290 -0.84 -23.06 9.17
N GLY A 291 -1.55 -23.99 9.81
CA GLY A 291 -1.65 -25.39 9.39
C GLY A 291 -2.48 -25.57 8.12
N HIS A 292 -2.52 -26.80 7.62
CA HIS A 292 -3.43 -27.23 6.55
C HIS A 292 -4.06 -28.57 6.96
N PRO A 293 -5.39 -28.73 6.96
CA PRO A 293 -6.40 -27.74 6.59
C PRO A 293 -6.57 -26.62 7.64
N ILE A 294 -6.96 -25.42 7.19
CA ILE A 294 -7.40 -24.32 8.08
C ILE A 294 -8.80 -24.66 8.61
N THR A 295 -8.93 -24.79 9.92
CA THR A 295 -10.21 -25.10 10.57
C THR A 295 -11.14 -23.89 10.51
N ASP A 296 -12.42 -24.11 10.19
CA ASP A 296 -13.45 -23.07 10.09
C ASP A 296 -13.03 -21.86 9.25
N ALA A 297 -12.38 -22.09 8.11
CA ALA A 297 -11.75 -21.01 7.35
C ALA A 297 -12.74 -19.91 6.91
N SER A 298 -12.34 -18.65 7.05
CA SER A 298 -13.06 -17.49 6.50
C SER A 298 -13.08 -17.55 4.95
N PRO A 299 -13.87 -16.73 4.24
CA PRO A 299 -13.77 -16.65 2.77
C PRO A 299 -12.35 -16.43 2.22
N LEU A 300 -11.55 -15.61 2.89
CA LEU A 300 -10.13 -15.41 2.52
C LEU A 300 -9.26 -16.59 3.00
N GLY A 301 -9.55 -17.12 4.19
CA GLY A 301 -8.90 -18.31 4.74
C GLY A 301 -9.02 -19.52 3.83
N ARG A 302 -10.20 -19.78 3.26
CA ARG A 302 -10.45 -20.87 2.30
C ARG A 302 -9.51 -20.76 1.10
N GLN A 303 -9.34 -19.56 0.56
CA GLN A 303 -8.43 -19.34 -0.57
C GLN A 303 -6.96 -19.54 -0.19
N LEU A 304 -6.54 -19.11 1.01
CA LEU A 304 -5.19 -19.39 1.50
C LEU A 304 -4.98 -20.88 1.76
N ASP A 305 -6.00 -21.60 2.25
CA ASP A 305 -5.98 -23.04 2.44
C ASP A 305 -5.82 -23.79 1.10
N GLU A 306 -6.57 -23.40 0.07
CA GLU A 306 -6.41 -23.92 -1.29
C GLU A 306 -4.99 -23.69 -1.84
N MET A 307 -4.42 -22.51 -1.60
CA MET A 307 -3.03 -22.23 -1.99
C MET A 307 -2.05 -23.13 -1.23
N LYS A 308 -2.25 -23.35 0.07
CA LYS A 308 -1.43 -24.29 0.86
C LYS A 308 -1.57 -25.72 0.34
N ALA A 309 -2.78 -26.18 0.04
CA ALA A 309 -3.02 -27.50 -0.55
C ALA A 309 -2.27 -27.67 -1.88
N ARG A 310 -2.25 -26.62 -2.72
CA ARG A 310 -1.58 -26.64 -4.01
C ARG A 310 -0.05 -26.63 -3.92
N TYR A 311 0.53 -25.86 -3.00
CA TYR A 311 1.97 -25.61 -2.96
C TYR A 311 2.73 -26.38 -1.87
N GLY A 312 2.03 -26.95 -0.90
CA GLY A 312 2.62 -27.68 0.22
C GLY A 312 3.66 -26.83 0.97
N ASP A 313 4.79 -27.45 1.31
CA ASP A 313 5.87 -26.84 2.11
C ASP A 313 6.56 -25.64 1.45
N ARG A 314 6.32 -25.43 0.15
CA ARG A 314 6.84 -24.29 -0.61
C ARG A 314 6.12 -22.98 -0.28
N LEU A 315 4.90 -23.06 0.29
CA LEU A 315 4.15 -21.90 0.78
C LEU A 315 3.97 -21.99 2.30
N ARG A 316 4.76 -21.20 3.02
CA ARG A 316 4.61 -21.04 4.47
C ARG A 316 3.85 -19.76 4.77
N ILE A 317 2.88 -19.85 5.66
CA ILE A 317 2.07 -18.71 6.07
C ILE A 317 2.16 -18.63 7.59
N HIS A 318 2.66 -17.52 8.10
CA HIS A 318 2.61 -17.18 9.51
C HIS A 318 1.64 -16.04 9.72
N VAL A 319 0.88 -16.08 10.80
CA VAL A 319 -0.10 -15.05 11.14
C VAL A 319 0.23 -14.43 12.50
N GLY A 320 0.26 -13.11 12.53
CA GLY A 320 0.29 -12.31 13.76
C GLY A 320 -1.05 -11.60 13.92
N VAL A 321 -1.71 -11.79 15.06
CA VAL A 321 -3.02 -11.21 15.37
C VAL A 321 -2.85 -10.12 16.43
N ASP A 322 -3.14 -8.87 16.07
CA ASP A 322 -2.96 -7.71 16.96
C ASP A 322 -3.84 -7.80 18.20
N ASP A 323 -5.11 -8.23 18.07
CA ASP A 323 -6.04 -8.38 19.20
C ASP A 323 -5.56 -9.48 20.19
N GLU A 324 -4.70 -10.40 19.73
CA GLU A 324 -4.02 -11.41 20.56
C GLU A 324 -2.63 -10.96 21.03
N SER A 325 -2.26 -9.69 20.80
CA SER A 325 -0.94 -9.13 21.09
C SER A 325 0.22 -9.88 20.42
N SER A 326 -0.03 -10.50 19.27
CA SER A 326 0.93 -11.27 18.48
C SER A 326 1.40 -10.47 17.26
N GLN A 327 2.68 -10.13 17.20
CA GLN A 327 3.25 -9.25 16.18
C GLN A 327 4.58 -9.77 15.63
N PHE A 328 4.84 -9.50 14.35
CA PHE A 328 6.13 -9.80 13.75
C PHE A 328 7.22 -8.89 14.30
N ARG A 329 8.43 -9.44 14.42
CA ARG A 329 9.61 -8.76 14.92
C ARG A 329 10.77 -9.07 13.99
N GLU A 330 11.88 -8.38 14.21
CA GLU A 330 13.14 -8.64 13.52
C GLU A 330 13.50 -10.13 13.53
N SER A 331 13.36 -10.82 14.67
CA SER A 331 13.68 -12.26 14.79
C SER A 331 12.84 -13.14 13.86
N HIS A 332 11.55 -12.84 13.71
CA HIS A 332 10.65 -13.59 12.82
C HIS A 332 11.01 -13.37 11.35
N MET A 333 11.31 -12.11 10.99
CA MET A 333 11.79 -11.80 9.64
C MET A 333 13.14 -12.44 9.36
N ALA A 334 14.09 -12.37 10.30
CA ALA A 334 15.38 -13.03 10.17
C ALA A 334 15.23 -14.55 9.97
N ALA A 335 14.38 -15.21 10.76
CA ALA A 335 14.09 -16.63 10.63
C ALA A 335 13.47 -16.97 9.26
N ALA A 336 12.49 -16.19 8.79
CA ALA A 336 11.90 -16.34 7.46
C ALA A 336 12.94 -16.16 6.35
N MET A 337 13.94 -15.29 6.55
CA MET A 337 14.99 -15.00 5.58
C MET A 337 16.15 -16.00 5.61
N GLN A 338 16.38 -16.75 6.69
CA GLN A 338 17.44 -17.76 6.77
C GLN A 338 17.29 -18.82 5.67
N SER A 339 18.26 -18.88 4.76
CA SER A 339 18.35 -19.96 3.77
C SER A 339 18.68 -21.27 4.47
N SER A 340 18.15 -22.38 3.99
CA SER A 340 18.72 -23.69 4.34
C SER A 340 20.21 -23.65 4.01
N ALA A 341 21.04 -24.13 4.94
CA ALA A 341 22.47 -23.87 5.08
C ALA A 341 23.40 -24.39 3.96
N ALA A 342 22.89 -24.59 2.73
CA ALA A 342 23.59 -25.19 1.60
C ALA A 342 23.57 -24.33 0.31
N ALA A 343 23.15 -23.05 0.37
CA ALA A 343 23.21 -22.18 -0.80
C ALA A 343 24.65 -21.67 -1.03
N ALA A 344 25.17 -21.87 -2.24
CA ALA A 344 26.44 -21.26 -2.67
C ALA A 344 26.38 -19.73 -2.51
N PRO A 345 27.49 -19.06 -2.18
CA PRO A 345 27.51 -17.61 -2.02
C PRO A 345 27.04 -16.93 -3.30
N THR A 346 26.01 -16.07 -3.19
CA THR A 346 25.51 -15.30 -4.33
C THR A 346 26.60 -14.35 -4.81
N LEU A 347 26.98 -14.49 -6.08
CA LEU A 347 27.89 -13.53 -6.70
C LEU A 347 27.24 -12.15 -6.72
N PRO A 348 27.99 -11.07 -6.42
CA PRO A 348 27.45 -9.73 -6.44
C PRO A 348 26.88 -9.41 -7.84
N SER A 349 25.65 -8.92 -7.88
CA SER A 349 25.01 -8.44 -9.10
C SER A 349 25.79 -7.25 -9.69
N ALA A 350 25.69 -7.04 -11.00
CA ALA A 350 26.33 -5.89 -11.65
C ALA A 350 25.91 -4.57 -10.96
N PRO A 351 26.86 -3.67 -10.63
CA PRO A 351 26.58 -2.48 -9.83
C PRO A 351 25.58 -1.54 -10.49
N ASP A 352 25.51 -1.51 -11.81
CA ASP A 352 24.58 -0.65 -12.56
C ASP A 352 23.28 -1.36 -12.98
N CYS A 353 23.05 -2.58 -12.49
CA CYS A 353 21.86 -3.35 -12.81
C CYS A 353 20.66 -2.83 -12.02
N GLN A 354 19.82 -2.02 -12.67
CA GLN A 354 18.60 -1.45 -12.09
C GLN A 354 17.73 -2.47 -11.34
N PRO A 355 17.35 -3.63 -11.91
CA PRO A 355 16.49 -4.58 -11.19
C PRO A 355 17.18 -5.19 -9.96
N HIS A 356 18.51 -5.31 -9.94
CA HIS A 356 19.24 -6.06 -8.90
C HIS A 356 20.07 -5.20 -7.94
N ASN A 357 20.00 -3.87 -8.02
CA ASN A 357 20.66 -2.98 -7.06
C ASN A 357 19.64 -2.11 -6.31
N GLN A 358 19.61 -2.28 -4.99
CA GLN A 358 18.70 -1.60 -4.06
C GLN A 358 18.68 -0.07 -4.24
N LYS A 359 19.80 0.54 -4.62
CA LYS A 359 19.90 1.99 -4.80
C LYS A 359 18.97 2.52 -5.89
N PHE A 360 18.70 1.73 -6.93
CA PHE A 360 17.80 2.15 -8.02
C PHE A 360 16.33 1.99 -7.69
N HIS A 361 15.98 1.21 -6.66
CA HIS A 361 14.59 1.08 -6.24
C HIS A 361 14.13 2.25 -5.39
N ALA A 362 15.02 2.94 -4.66
CA ALA A 362 14.64 4.09 -3.83
C ALA A 362 13.89 5.21 -4.58
N PRO A 363 14.31 5.65 -5.78
CA PRO A 363 13.55 6.62 -6.58
C PRO A 363 12.47 5.96 -7.47
N ALA A 364 12.31 4.64 -7.45
CA ALA A 364 11.34 3.95 -8.31
C ALA A 364 9.91 4.10 -7.77
N SER A 365 8.96 4.22 -8.68
CA SER A 365 7.52 4.01 -8.40
C SER A 365 7.24 2.52 -8.32
N GLU A 366 6.20 2.13 -7.57
CA GLU A 366 5.69 0.75 -7.62
C GLU A 366 5.05 0.40 -8.97
N PHE A 367 4.51 1.41 -9.66
CA PHE A 367 4.01 1.33 -11.02
C PHE A 367 5.13 1.77 -11.95
N GLU A 368 6.04 0.85 -12.29
CA GLU A 368 7.11 1.14 -13.23
C GLU A 368 6.51 1.29 -14.65
N PRO A 369 6.65 2.44 -15.31
CA PRO A 369 6.25 2.55 -16.71
C PRO A 369 7.08 1.58 -17.56
N ASN A 370 6.46 0.94 -18.56
CA ASN A 370 7.12 0.03 -19.50
C ASN A 370 8.43 0.67 -20.01
N GLY A 371 9.58 0.09 -19.61
CA GLY A 371 10.89 0.68 -19.88
C GLY A 371 11.94 0.55 -18.77
N ALA A 372 11.71 -0.30 -17.75
CA ALA A 372 12.76 -0.69 -16.81
C ALA A 372 14.02 -1.09 -17.60
N ARG A 373 15.18 -0.50 -17.26
CA ARG A 373 16.42 -0.79 -17.99
C ARG A 373 16.67 -2.30 -17.97
N PRO A 374 17.07 -2.89 -19.11
CA PRO A 374 17.32 -4.32 -19.18
C PRO A 374 18.38 -4.72 -18.15
N CYS A 375 18.22 -5.90 -17.57
CA CYS A 375 19.19 -6.45 -16.63
C CYS A 375 20.57 -6.58 -17.30
N THR A 376 21.60 -6.07 -16.62
CA THR A 376 23.01 -6.11 -17.07
C THR A 376 23.85 -7.18 -16.37
N CYS A 377 23.23 -8.02 -15.50
CA CYS A 377 23.92 -9.15 -14.87
C CYS A 377 24.30 -10.24 -15.87
N GLY A 378 25.41 -10.93 -15.61
CA GLY A 378 25.75 -12.19 -16.28
C GLY A 378 24.78 -13.30 -15.90
N THR A 379 24.77 -14.39 -16.67
CA THR A 379 23.80 -15.50 -16.50
C THR A 379 23.88 -16.16 -15.12
N GLY A 380 25.06 -16.19 -14.48
CA GLY A 380 25.28 -16.80 -13.17
C GLY A 380 25.01 -15.92 -11.94
N ASN A 381 24.78 -14.61 -12.10
CA ASN A 381 24.56 -13.66 -10.98
C ASN A 381 23.30 -12.78 -11.16
N ARG A 382 22.35 -13.27 -11.95
CA ARG A 382 21.10 -12.58 -12.27
C ARG A 382 20.01 -12.99 -11.29
N GLY A 383 19.58 -12.07 -10.44
CA GLY A 383 18.50 -12.31 -9.49
C GLY A 383 18.87 -11.97 -8.05
N LYS A 384 17.88 -11.60 -7.26
CA LYS A 384 17.96 -11.46 -5.80
C LYS A 384 16.73 -12.07 -5.13
N ASN A 385 16.91 -12.62 -3.94
CA ASN A 385 15.77 -12.97 -3.09
C ASN A 385 14.99 -11.69 -2.75
N LEU A 386 13.68 -11.81 -2.57
CA LEU A 386 12.81 -10.64 -2.41
C LEU A 386 12.24 -10.58 -1.00
N LEU A 387 12.47 -9.47 -0.30
CA LEU A 387 11.72 -9.05 0.87
C LEU A 387 10.70 -8.00 0.42
N MET A 388 9.44 -8.36 0.38
CA MET A 388 8.35 -7.47 -0.04
C MET A 388 7.50 -7.11 1.17
N VAL A 389 7.13 -5.83 1.29
CA VAL A 389 6.29 -5.34 2.40
C VAL A 389 5.08 -4.61 1.83
N SER A 390 3.87 -5.04 2.19
CA SER A 390 2.63 -4.37 1.76
C SER A 390 1.67 -4.16 2.92
N GLY A 391 1.02 -3.00 2.98
CA GLY A 391 0.05 -2.69 4.02
C GLY A 391 -0.16 -1.18 4.22
N PRO A 392 -0.81 -0.77 5.32
CA PRO A 392 -0.96 0.65 5.67
C PRO A 392 0.40 1.37 5.76
N GLU A 393 0.41 2.69 5.50
CA GLU A 393 1.63 3.50 5.48
C GLU A 393 2.49 3.34 6.75
N GLY A 394 1.86 3.33 7.93
CA GLY A 394 2.55 3.11 9.21
C GLY A 394 3.19 1.72 9.32
N PHE A 395 2.55 0.69 8.75
CA PHE A 395 3.08 -0.67 8.70
C PHE A 395 4.31 -0.75 7.79
N ILE A 396 4.20 -0.22 6.56
CA ILE A 396 5.33 -0.16 5.62
C ILE A 396 6.49 0.63 6.24
N SER A 397 6.21 1.79 6.83
CA SER A 397 7.21 2.66 7.45
C SER A 397 7.95 1.96 8.59
N HIS A 398 7.23 1.21 9.43
CA HIS A 398 7.83 0.45 10.53
C HIS A 398 8.79 -0.64 10.04
N TYR A 399 8.38 -1.43 9.04
CA TYR A 399 9.15 -2.61 8.63
C TYR A 399 10.18 -2.35 7.54
N ALA A 400 9.93 -1.42 6.61
CA ALA A 400 10.81 -1.15 5.46
C ALA A 400 11.21 0.32 5.31
N GLY A 401 10.75 1.21 6.19
CA GLY A 401 10.94 2.65 6.09
C GLY A 401 9.89 3.32 5.19
N PRO A 402 9.66 4.63 5.34
CA PRO A 402 8.59 5.33 4.63
C PRO A 402 8.82 5.34 3.11
N LYS A 403 7.71 5.33 2.35
CA LYS A 403 7.68 5.79 0.95
C LYS A 403 7.78 7.32 0.92
N VAL A 404 8.16 7.90 -0.22
CA VAL A 404 8.36 9.36 -0.33
C VAL A 404 7.75 9.91 -1.60
N TRP A 405 7.19 11.12 -1.53
CA TRP A 405 6.72 11.83 -2.72
C TRP A 405 7.88 12.57 -3.39
N GLN A 406 8.19 12.21 -4.63
CA GLN A 406 9.26 12.85 -5.40
C GLN A 406 8.82 13.01 -6.86
N GLY A 407 8.95 14.24 -7.40
CA GLY A 407 8.60 14.50 -8.79
C GLY A 407 7.12 14.27 -9.13
N GLY A 408 6.21 14.43 -8.15
CA GLY A 408 4.78 14.22 -8.34
C GLY A 408 4.33 12.75 -8.34
N VAL A 409 5.23 11.82 -8.02
CA VAL A 409 4.95 10.39 -7.90
C VAL A 409 5.41 9.89 -6.53
N GLU A 410 4.69 8.94 -5.96
CA GLU A 410 5.12 8.24 -4.76
C GLU A 410 6.18 7.18 -5.11
N THR A 411 7.36 7.29 -4.51
CA THR A 411 8.49 6.39 -4.74
C THR A 411 8.77 5.53 -3.50
N GLN A 412 9.56 4.48 -3.67
CA GLN A 412 9.90 3.55 -2.58
C GLN A 412 10.60 4.23 -1.40
N GLY A 413 11.38 5.29 -1.64
CA GLY A 413 12.24 5.90 -0.62
C GLY A 413 13.37 4.97 -0.16
N ALA A 414 14.16 5.43 0.81
CA ALA A 414 15.25 4.62 1.36
C ALA A 414 14.72 3.40 2.16
N VAL A 415 15.48 2.31 2.16
CA VAL A 415 15.23 1.18 3.07
C VAL A 415 15.50 1.62 4.50
N GLY A 416 14.48 1.56 5.34
CA GLY A 416 14.48 1.92 6.76
C GLY A 416 13.84 0.82 7.61
N GLY A 417 13.43 1.18 8.83
CA GLY A 417 12.70 0.27 9.72
C GLY A 417 13.47 -0.99 10.10
N VAL A 418 12.71 -2.07 10.36
CA VAL A 418 13.26 -3.39 10.71
C VAL A 418 14.16 -3.96 9.61
N ALA A 419 13.83 -3.75 8.32
CA ALA A 419 14.65 -4.20 7.21
C ALA A 419 16.05 -3.56 7.19
N ALA A 420 16.16 -2.28 7.57
CA ALA A 420 17.46 -1.61 7.68
C ALA A 420 18.28 -2.15 8.87
N GLU A 421 17.62 -2.55 9.96
CA GLU A 421 18.29 -3.21 11.09
C GLU A 421 18.83 -4.60 10.69
N LEU A 422 18.00 -5.41 10.03
CA LEU A 422 18.42 -6.69 9.47
C LEU A 422 19.61 -6.54 8.52
N ARG A 423 19.59 -5.52 7.65
CA ARG A 423 20.69 -5.24 6.73
C ARG A 423 21.99 -4.85 7.45
N ARG A 424 21.91 -4.15 8.58
CA ARG A 424 23.10 -3.79 9.37
C ARG A 424 23.71 -4.99 10.08
N ARG A 425 22.88 -5.93 10.54
CA ARG A 425 23.33 -7.10 11.31
C ARG A 425 23.78 -8.27 10.43
N ASN A 426 23.34 -8.32 9.18
CA ASN A 426 23.64 -9.40 8.24
C ASN A 426 24.48 -8.89 7.05
N PRO A 427 25.82 -9.06 7.05
CA PRO A 427 26.70 -8.55 6.00
C PRO A 427 26.35 -9.01 4.58
N GLY A 428 25.79 -10.23 4.41
CA GLY A 428 25.35 -10.77 3.12
C GLY A 428 23.99 -10.24 2.62
N PHE A 429 23.21 -9.57 3.47
CA PHE A 429 21.83 -9.16 3.13
C PHE A 429 21.76 -8.36 1.83
N ALA A 430 22.64 -7.35 1.68
CA ALA A 430 22.61 -6.48 0.51
C ALA A 430 23.02 -7.20 -0.79
N ALA A 431 23.81 -8.28 -0.68
CA ALA A 431 24.17 -9.11 -1.82
C ALA A 431 23.01 -10.03 -2.23
N ASP A 432 22.31 -10.62 -1.25
CA ASP A 432 21.32 -11.67 -1.51
C ASP A 432 19.89 -11.16 -1.68
N TRP A 433 19.53 -10.01 -1.10
CA TRP A 433 18.15 -9.55 -0.96
C TRP A 433 17.90 -8.18 -1.58
N LEU A 434 16.69 -8.03 -2.14
CA LEU A 434 16.05 -6.75 -2.46
C LEU A 434 14.88 -6.51 -1.53
N VAL A 435 14.69 -5.25 -1.13
CA VAL A 435 13.54 -4.80 -0.37
C VAL A 435 12.64 -3.96 -1.27
N LEU A 436 11.37 -4.36 -1.38
CA LEU A 436 10.32 -3.68 -2.14
C LEU A 436 9.12 -3.39 -1.24
N LYS A 437 8.47 -2.26 -1.47
CA LYS A 437 7.34 -1.72 -0.69
C LYS A 437 6.14 -1.54 -1.62
N LEU A 438 4.97 -2.05 -1.22
CA LEU A 438 3.73 -2.02 -1.99
C LEU A 438 2.62 -1.35 -1.18
#